data_AF-A0AAD9TU13-F1
#
_entry.id   AF-A0AAD9TU13-F1
#
_cell.length_a   1.000
_cell.length_b   1.000
_cell.length_c   1.000
_cell.angle_alpha   90.00
_cell.angle_beta   90.00
_cell.angle_gamma   90.00
#
_symmetry.space_group_name_H-M   'P 1'
#
loop_
_entity.id
_entity.type
_entity.pdbx_description
1 polymer ?
#
loop_
_entity_poly.entity_id
_entity_poly.type
_entity_poly.pdbx_seq_one_letter_code
_entity_poly.pdbx_strand_id
1 'polypeptide(L)' 'MGHFAVSEYNQRSKALLTFEGGVEGESQVVEGMHQLFNYRLVVAAKDKEATNDYEAIVLERDCVR' A
#
# COMPACT_ATOMS: atom_id res chain seq x y z
N MET A 1 -4.77 -4.20 -2.78
CA MET A 1 -3.55 -3.66 -2.16
C MET A 1 -3.73 -2.24 -1.61
N GLY A 2 -4.37 -1.29 -2.31
CA GLY A 2 -4.59 0.07 -1.78
C GLY A 2 -5.32 0.15 -0.44
N HIS A 3 -6.44 -0.57 -0.29
CA HIS A 3 -7.15 -0.70 1.00
C HIS A 3 -6.27 -1.25 2.13
N PHE A 4 -5.41 -2.23 1.84
CA PHE A 4 -4.49 -2.82 2.81
C PHE A 4 -3.47 -1.78 3.28
N ALA A 5 -2.85 -1.05 2.35
CA ALA A 5 -1.87 -0.01 2.67
C ALA A 5 -2.47 1.09 3.57
N VAL A 6 -3.67 1.60 3.23
CA VAL A 6 -4.33 2.63 4.04
C VAL A 6 -4.72 2.10 5.42
N SER A 7 -5.23 0.86 5.50
CA SER A 7 -5.61 0.24 6.77
C SER A 7 -4.41 0.04 7.70
N GLU A 8 -3.30 -0.52 7.17
CA GLU A 8 -2.06 -0.71 7.94
C GLU A 8 -1.47 0.61 8.42
N TYR A 9 -1.47 1.63 7.57
CA TYR A 9 -1.00 2.97 7.95
C TYR A 9 -1.84 3.55 9.09
N ASN A 10 -3.18 3.48 9.00
CA ASN A 10 -4.06 3.96 10.06
C ASN A 10 -3.81 3.26 11.40
N GLN A 11 -3.61 1.94 11.39
CA GLN A 11 -3.31 1.18 12.60
C GLN A 11 -1.97 1.58 13.24
N ARG A 12 -0.91 1.74 12.43
CA ARG A 12 0.45 2.05 12.91
C ARG A 12 0.60 3.50 13.36
N SER A 13 0.03 4.43 12.61
CA SER A 13 0.20 5.87 12.81
C SER A 13 -0.94 6.50 13.61
N LYS A 14 -1.95 5.71 14.01
CA LYS A 14 -3.20 6.21 14.62
C LYS A 14 -3.87 7.29 13.76
N ALA A 15 -3.78 7.14 12.43
CA ALA A 15 -4.39 8.03 11.46
C ALA A 15 -5.83 7.59 11.14
N LEU A 16 -6.58 8.46 10.46
CA LEU A 16 -7.98 8.25 10.08
C LEU A 16 -8.19 8.52 8.59
N LEU A 17 -7.30 7.98 7.75
CA LEU A 17 -7.42 8.09 6.29
C LEU A 17 -8.54 7.18 5.77
N THR A 18 -9.34 7.68 4.84
CA THR A 18 -10.34 6.87 4.13
C THR A 18 -9.85 6.59 2.71
N PHE A 19 -9.78 5.32 2.30
CA PHE A 19 -9.36 4.99 0.94
C PHE A 19 -10.45 5.36 -0.07
N GLU A 20 -10.10 6.16 -1.09
CA GLU A 20 -11.04 6.68 -2.09
C GLU A 20 -10.85 6.02 -3.46
N GLY A 21 -9.67 5.45 -3.75
CA GLY A 21 -9.42 4.72 -5.01
C GLY A 21 -8.05 5.00 -5.61
N GLY A 22 -7.96 4.87 -6.94
CA GLY A 22 -6.77 5.26 -7.71
C GLY A 22 -5.52 4.45 -7.35
N VAL A 23 -5.58 3.12 -7.47
CA VAL A 23 -4.38 2.28 -7.30
C VAL A 23 -3.63 2.25 -8.62
N GLU A 24 -2.66 3.14 -8.78
CA GLU A 24 -1.65 3.03 -9.82
C GLU A 24 -0.39 2.47 -9.17
N GLY A 25 0.22 1.46 -9.79
CA GLY A 25 1.40 0.87 -9.17
C GLY A 25 2.14 -0.09 -10.05
N GLU A 26 3.44 -0.15 -9.82
CA GLU A 26 4.37 -1.04 -10.51
C GLU A 26 4.74 -2.17 -9.56
N SER A 27 4.74 -3.41 -10.06
CA SER A 27 5.24 -4.57 -9.35
C SER A 27 6.69 -4.82 -9.72
N GLN A 28 7.53 -5.10 -8.73
CA GLN A 28 8.90 -5.53 -8.93
C GLN A 28 9.11 -6.88 -8.25
N VAL A 29 9.59 -7.86 -9.01
CA VAL A 29 9.99 -9.16 -8.50
C VAL A 29 11.45 -9.07 -8.07
N VAL A 30 11.74 -9.35 -6.80
CA VAL A 30 13.11 -9.43 -6.30
C VAL A 30 13.56 -10.88 -6.34
N GLU A 31 14.10 -11.31 -7.49
CA GLU A 31 14.70 -12.64 -7.63
C GLU A 31 16.01 -12.72 -6.81
N GLY A 32 15.93 -13.33 -5.63
CA GLY A 32 17.10 -13.55 -4.76
C GLY A 32 16.74 -13.96 -3.33
N MET A 33 15.53 -13.64 -2.88
CA MET A 33 14.99 -14.06 -1.58
C MET A 33 13.57 -14.56 -1.82
N HIS A 34 13.40 -15.88 -1.98
CA HIS A 34 12.11 -16.60 -2.06
C HIS A 34 10.87 -15.69 -2.21
N GLN A 35 10.53 -15.34 -3.45
CA GLN A 35 9.35 -14.57 -3.87
C GLN A 35 8.91 -13.46 -2.90
N LEU A 36 9.72 -12.41 -2.81
CA LEU A 36 9.28 -11.12 -2.26
C LEU A 36 8.78 -10.25 -3.40
N PHE A 37 7.51 -9.84 -3.33
CA PHE A 37 6.93 -8.87 -4.25
C PHE A 37 6.89 -7.49 -3.59
N ASN A 38 7.53 -6.53 -4.25
CA ASN A 38 7.47 -5.14 -3.84
C ASN A 38 6.48 -4.42 -4.75
N TYR A 39 5.45 -3.85 -4.15
CA TYR A 39 4.49 -3.00 -4.84
C TYR A 39 4.71 -1.55 -4.42
N ARG A 40 5.05 -0.72 -5.40
CA ARG A 40 5.02 0.74 -5.24
C ARG A 40 3.67 1.21 -5.76
N LEU A 41 2.83 1.71 -4.87
CA LEU A 41 1.47 2.12 -5.17
C LEU A 41 1.32 3.61 -4.92
N VAL A 42 0.66 4.32 -5.82
CA VAL A 42 0.00 5.59 -5.55
C VAL A 42 -1.45 5.27 -5.21
N VAL A 43 -1.97 5.84 -4.13
CA VAL A 43 -3.36 5.65 -3.68
C VAL A 43 -4.00 6.99 -3.35
N ALA A 44 -5.22 7.21 -3.81
CA ALA A 44 -6.02 8.35 -3.38
C ALA A 44 -6.69 8.02 -2.04
N ALA A 45 -6.45 8.85 -1.03
CA ALA A 45 -7.11 8.74 0.27
C ALA A 45 -7.57 10.11 0.78
N LYS A 46 -8.67 10.09 1.52
CA LYS A 46 -9.22 11.26 2.17
C LYS A 46 -8.62 11.43 3.55
N ASP A 47 -8.00 12.58 3.78
CA ASP A 47 -7.58 13.07 5.09
C ASP A 47 -8.52 14.20 5.50
N LYS A 48 -9.45 13.86 6.39
CA LYS A 48 -10.54 14.75 6.83
C LYS A 48 -11.42 15.19 5.66
N GLU A 49 -11.25 16.41 5.17
CA GLU A 49 -12.07 16.98 4.08
C GLU A 49 -11.36 16.97 2.73
N ALA A 50 -10.04 16.76 2.70
CA ALA A 50 -9.25 16.79 1.49
C ALA A 50 -8.90 15.37 1.01
N THR A 51 -9.06 15.13 -0.29
CA THR A 51 -8.51 13.95 -0.95
C THR A 51 -7.11 14.27 -1.42
N ASN A 52 -6.14 13.43 -1.05
CA ASN A 52 -4.75 13.54 -1.46
C ASN A 52 -4.26 12.20 -2.02
N ASP A 53 -3.22 12.27 -2.85
CA ASP A 53 -2.52 11.09 -3.33
C ASP A 53 -1.35 10.75 -2.40
N TYR A 54 -1.24 9.47 -2.04
CA TYR A 54 -0.22 8.95 -1.14
C TYR A 54 0.57 7.85 -1.82
N GLU A 55 1.89 7.88 -1.62
CA GLU A 55 2.76 6.80 -2.03
C GLU A 55 2.88 5.74 -0.93
N ALA A 56 2.62 4.50 -1.28
CA ALA A 56 2.70 3.34 -0.41
C ALA A 56 3.64 2.28 -0.97
N ILE A 57 4.52 1.76 -0.12
CA ILE A 57 5.37 0.61 -0.42
C ILE A 57 4.82 -0.59 0.34
N VAL A 58 4.35 -1.60 -0.39
CA VAL A 58 3.81 -2.83 0.17
C VAL A 58 4.78 -3.97 -0.13
N LEU A 59 5.28 -4.62 0.93
CA LEU A 59 6.07 -5.84 0.85
C LEU A 59 5.14 -7.05 1.04
N GLU A 60 5.05 -7.89 0.03
CA GLU A 60 4.45 -9.22 0.14
C GLU A 60 5.57 -10.25 0.22
N ARG A 61 5.48 -11.16 1.19
CA ARG A 61 6.39 -12.30 1.28
C ARG A 61 5.60 -13.57 1.03
N ASP A 62 5.96 -14.27 -0.03
CA ASP A 62 5.36 -15.56 -0.32
C ASP A 62 5.89 -16.60 0.68
N CYS A 63 5.03 -17.06 1.58
CA CYS A 63 5.35 -18.18 2.46
C CYS A 63 5.15 -19.47 1.67
N VAL A 64 6.24 -20.04 1.13
CA VAL A 64 6.22 -21.40 0.56
C VAL A 64 5.79 -22.37 1.67
N ARG A 65 4.67 -23.06 1.44
CA ARG A 65 4.09 -24.05 2.36
C ARG A 65 4.77 -25.40 2.24
#